data_AF-A0A966FBX8-F1
#
_entry.id   AF-A0A966FBX8-F1
#
_cell.length_a   1.000
_cell.length_b   1.000
_cell.length_c   1.000
_cell.angle_alpha   90.00
_cell.angle_beta   90.00
_cell.angle_gamma   90.00
#
_symmetry.space_group_name_H-M   'P 1'
#
loop_
_entity.id
_entity.type
_entity.pdbx_description
1 polymer ?
#
loop_
_entity_poly.entity_id
_entity_poly.type
_entity_poly.pdbx_seq_one_letter_code
_entity_poly.pdbx_strand_id
1 'polypeptide(L)'
;MRTFTEIKKDLKEKWLDYWEINRKWILIFCTQYDSAKRWIPTPDKGHRPIATIILGIICGLEPDFATNFMETLVSLNQNENTLIQSLGLNSDPDIELEKRREEREKAEQEANLPPPSLLDDFRKPIE
;
A
#
# COMPACT_ATOMS: atom_id res chain seq x y z
N MET A 1 -17.26 -11.66 12.27
CA MET A 1 -17.28 -11.01 10.95
C MET A 1 -16.45 -9.75 11.06
N ARG A 2 -15.44 -9.56 10.21
CA ARG A 2 -14.63 -8.34 10.23
C ARG A 2 -15.43 -7.18 9.64
N THR A 3 -15.29 -6.01 10.23
CA THR A 3 -15.86 -4.75 9.73
C THR A 3 -15.10 -4.27 8.48
N PHE A 4 -15.73 -3.37 7.72
CA PHE A 4 -15.06 -2.74 6.58
C PHE A 4 -13.74 -2.06 6.98
N THR A 5 -13.71 -1.38 8.12
CA THR A 5 -12.51 -0.68 8.61
C THR A 5 -11.38 -1.64 8.94
N GLU A 6 -11.68 -2.77 9.59
CA GLU A 6 -10.69 -3.81 9.91
C GLU A 6 -10.12 -4.42 8.63
N ILE A 7 -10.97 -4.76 7.67
CA ILE A 7 -10.55 -5.29 6.37
C ILE A 7 -9.68 -4.28 5.62
N LYS A 8 -10.14 -3.02 5.53
CA LYS A 8 -9.47 -1.94 4.81
C LYS A 8 -8.05 -1.70 5.35
N LYS A 9 -7.84 -1.84 6.66
CA LYS A 9 -6.53 -1.65 7.30
C LYS A 9 -5.45 -2.54 6.70
N ASP A 10 -5.81 -3.75 6.30
CA ASP A 10 -4.86 -4.75 5.82
C ASP A 10 -4.73 -4.77 4.29
N LEU A 11 -5.66 -4.14 3.56
CA LEU A 11 -5.69 -4.21 2.09
C LEU A 11 -4.43 -3.65 1.45
N LYS A 12 -3.89 -2.58 2.01
CA LYS A 12 -2.67 -1.95 1.49
C LYS A 12 -1.47 -2.89 1.59
N GLU A 13 -1.25 -3.51 2.75
CA GLU A 13 -0.15 -4.46 2.93
C GLU A 13 -0.32 -5.68 2.02
N LYS A 14 -1.53 -6.25 1.93
CA LYS A 14 -1.81 -7.36 0.99
C LYS A 14 -1.52 -7.00 -0.46
N TRP A 15 -1.89 -5.78 -0.88
CA TRP A 15 -1.58 -5.27 -2.21
C TRP A 15 -0.07 -5.17 -2.44
N LEU A 16 0.67 -4.59 -1.49
CA LEU A 16 2.12 -4.40 -1.60
C LEU A 16 2.87 -5.73 -1.61
N ASP A 17 2.48 -6.69 -0.76
CA ASP A 17 3.06 -8.03 -0.75
C ASP A 17 2.83 -8.76 -2.08
N TYR A 18 1.61 -8.69 -2.61
CA TYR A 18 1.32 -9.25 -3.92
C TYR A 18 2.13 -8.58 -5.02
N TRP A 19 2.20 -7.24 -5.01
CA TRP A 19 2.99 -6.47 -5.96
C TRP A 19 4.46 -6.88 -5.92
N GLU A 20 5.09 -6.91 -4.74
CA GLU A 20 6.50 -7.25 -4.58
C GLU A 20 6.84 -8.61 -5.22
N ILE A 21 6.00 -9.62 -5.01
CA ILE A 21 6.19 -10.97 -5.55
C ILE A 21 5.89 -11.02 -7.06
N ASN A 22 4.85 -10.32 -7.52
CA ASN A 22 4.25 -10.52 -8.82
C ASN A 22 4.47 -9.37 -9.81
N ARG A 23 5.27 -8.36 -9.45
CA ARG A 23 5.51 -7.11 -10.19
C ARG A 23 5.72 -7.32 -11.69
N LYS A 24 6.51 -8.33 -12.05
CA LYS A 24 6.95 -8.58 -13.44
C LYS A 24 5.78 -8.70 -14.42
N TRP A 25 4.75 -9.49 -14.10
CA TRP A 25 3.64 -9.68 -15.04
C TRP A 25 2.77 -8.42 -15.12
N ILE A 26 2.63 -7.69 -14.01
CA ILE A 26 1.84 -6.45 -13.97
C ILE A 26 2.51 -5.37 -14.84
N LEU A 27 3.84 -5.26 -14.77
CA LEU A 27 4.60 -4.38 -15.66
C LEU A 27 4.36 -4.75 -17.13
N ILE A 28 4.46 -6.03 -17.49
CA ILE A 28 4.19 -6.50 -18.86
C ILE A 28 2.75 -6.16 -19.27
N PHE A 29 1.79 -6.47 -18.41
CA PHE A 29 0.37 -6.20 -18.63
C PHE A 29 0.09 -4.71 -18.85
N CYS A 30 0.76 -3.82 -18.12
CA CYS A 30 0.54 -2.38 -18.24
C CYS A 30 1.33 -1.72 -19.38
N THR A 31 2.51 -2.25 -19.75
CA THR A 31 3.42 -1.62 -20.73
C THR A 31 3.27 -2.15 -22.15
N GLN A 32 2.99 -3.44 -22.34
CA GLN A 32 3.01 -4.04 -23.68
C GLN A 32 1.67 -3.92 -24.42
N TYR A 33 0.61 -3.55 -23.72
CA TYR A 33 -0.71 -3.32 -24.30
C TYR A 33 -0.92 -1.82 -24.51
N ASP A 34 -0.17 -1.28 -25.48
CA ASP A 34 0.06 0.15 -25.73
C ASP A 34 -1.23 0.97 -26.00
N SER A 35 -2.32 0.30 -26.41
CA SER A 35 -3.59 0.98 -26.70
C SER A 35 -4.41 1.40 -25.48
N ALA A 36 -4.09 0.91 -24.27
CA ALA A 36 -5.04 0.91 -23.16
C ALA A 36 -4.72 1.86 -21.98
N LYS A 37 -3.65 2.69 -22.05
CA LYS A 37 -3.23 3.63 -20.97
C LYS A 37 -3.37 3.02 -19.58
N ARG A 38 -2.70 1.89 -19.35
CA ARG A 38 -2.93 1.06 -18.15
C ARG A 38 -2.18 1.53 -16.90
N TRP A 39 -1.44 2.63 -17.02
CA TRP A 39 -0.82 3.33 -15.92
C TRP A 39 -1.65 4.55 -15.57
N ILE A 40 -2.03 4.65 -14.29
CA ILE A 40 -2.77 5.76 -13.73
C ILE A 40 -1.80 6.56 -12.85
N PRO A 41 -1.64 7.88 -13.07
CA PRO A 41 -0.79 8.71 -12.22
C PRO A 41 -1.37 8.79 -10.81
N THR A 42 -0.49 8.82 -9.82
CA THR A 42 -0.84 8.86 -8.39
C THR A 42 -0.40 10.18 -7.74
N PRO A 43 -0.97 10.58 -6.60
CA PRO A 43 -0.66 11.86 -5.93
C PRO A 43 0.80 11.99 -5.48
N ASP A 44 1.48 10.88 -5.24
CA ASP A 44 2.91 10.78 -4.90
C ASP A 44 3.84 10.90 -6.12
N LYS A 45 3.33 11.37 -7.27
CA LYS A 45 4.05 11.56 -8.54
C LYS A 45 4.54 10.26 -9.20
N GLY A 46 4.11 9.11 -8.69
CA GLY A 46 4.33 7.82 -9.31
C GLY A 46 3.17 7.38 -10.22
N HIS A 47 3.10 6.08 -10.45
CA HIS A 47 2.03 5.45 -11.22
C HIS A 47 1.59 4.14 -10.57
N ARG A 48 0.33 3.79 -10.79
CA ARG A 48 -0.21 2.48 -10.43
C ARG A 48 -0.93 1.84 -11.61
N PRO A 49 -1.17 0.52 -11.59
CA PRO A 49 -2.06 -0.11 -12.55
C PRO A 49 -3.48 0.45 -12.52
N ILE A 50 -4.25 0.20 -13.58
CA ILE A 50 -5.68 0.50 -13.63
C ILE A 50 -6.44 -0.12 -12.46
N ALA A 51 -7.51 0.56 -12.05
CA ALA A 51 -8.27 0.22 -10.86
C ALA A 51 -8.87 -1.20 -10.93
N THR A 52 -9.44 -1.62 -12.07
CA THR A 52 -9.93 -3.00 -12.27
C THR A 52 -8.91 -4.09 -11.91
N ILE A 53 -7.63 -3.93 -12.26
CA ILE A 53 -6.59 -4.92 -11.93
C ILE A 53 -6.35 -4.99 -10.43
N ILE A 54 -6.22 -3.83 -9.79
CA ILE A 54 -6.01 -3.77 -8.33
C ILE A 54 -7.22 -4.36 -7.61
N LEU A 55 -8.44 -3.99 -8.00
CA LEU A 55 -9.68 -4.51 -7.40
C LEU A 55 -9.81 -6.02 -7.59
N GLY A 56 -9.56 -6.54 -8.79
CA GLY A 56 -9.63 -7.99 -9.06
C GLY A 56 -8.65 -8.78 -8.20
N ILE A 57 -7.41 -8.30 -8.08
CA ILE A 57 -6.38 -8.92 -7.22
C ILE A 57 -6.81 -8.87 -5.76
N ILE A 58 -7.26 -7.71 -5.27
CA ILE A 58 -7.68 -7.53 -3.88
C ILE A 58 -8.88 -8.41 -3.53
N CYS A 59 -9.84 -8.59 -4.44
CA CYS A 59 -10.94 -9.53 -4.24
C CYS A 59 -10.47 -10.98 -4.07
N GLY A 60 -9.40 -11.36 -4.76
CA GLY A 60 -8.79 -12.69 -4.60
C GLY A 60 -7.98 -12.83 -3.31
N LEU A 61 -7.27 -11.77 -2.88
CA LEU A 61 -6.47 -11.75 -1.65
C LEU A 61 -7.30 -11.64 -0.38
N GLU A 62 -8.50 -11.03 -0.47
CA GLU A 62 -9.39 -10.81 0.67
C GLU A 62 -10.83 -11.22 0.32
N PRO A 63 -11.17 -12.51 0.43
CA PRO A 63 -12.50 -13.03 0.07
C PRO A 63 -13.65 -12.40 0.87
N ASP A 64 -13.40 -12.01 2.14
CA ASP A 64 -14.40 -11.31 2.96
C ASP A 64 -14.73 -9.92 2.39
N PHE A 65 -13.75 -9.26 1.78
CA PHE A 65 -13.95 -7.98 1.10
C PHE A 65 -14.81 -8.15 -0.15
N ALA A 66 -14.49 -9.16 -0.97
CA ALA A 66 -15.24 -9.48 -2.17
C ALA A 66 -16.71 -9.84 -1.87
N THR A 67 -16.92 -10.72 -0.89
CA THR A 67 -18.26 -11.26 -0.60
C THR A 67 -19.16 -10.26 0.10
N ASN A 68 -18.62 -9.44 1.00
CA ASN A 68 -19.45 -8.62 1.89
C ASN A 68 -19.53 -7.14 1.48
N PHE A 69 -18.60 -6.63 0.67
CA PHE A 69 -18.49 -5.19 0.42
C PHE A 69 -18.45 -4.81 -1.05
N MET A 70 -17.82 -5.61 -1.92
CA MET A 70 -17.60 -5.21 -3.32
C MET A 70 -18.88 -4.95 -4.11
N GLU A 71 -19.92 -5.77 -3.93
CA GLU A 71 -21.22 -5.54 -4.60
C GLU A 71 -21.83 -4.19 -4.20
N THR A 72 -21.77 -3.85 -2.90
CA THR A 72 -22.29 -2.59 -2.38
C THR A 72 -21.44 -1.41 -2.86
N LEU A 73 -20.11 -1.52 -2.85
CA LEU A 73 -19.22 -0.44 -3.26
C LEU A 73 -19.36 -0.09 -4.75
N VAL A 74 -19.47 -1.11 -5.61
CA VAL A 74 -19.63 -0.92 -7.05
C VAL A 74 -21.02 -0.35 -7.38
N SER A 75 -22.07 -0.76 -6.65
CA SER A 75 -23.42 -0.18 -6.85
C SER A 75 -23.53 1.27 -6.38
N LEU A 76 -22.80 1.66 -5.33
CA LEU A 76 -22.76 3.04 -4.83
C LEU A 76 -21.87 3.96 -5.68
N ASN A 77 -20.81 3.45 -6.29
CA ASN A 77 -19.86 4.25 -7.06
C ASN A 77 -19.28 3.49 -8.24
N GLN A 78 -19.65 3.94 -9.45
CA GLN A 78 -19.17 3.35 -10.70
C GLN A 78 -17.78 3.85 -11.12
N ASN A 79 -17.19 4.81 -10.39
CA ASN A 79 -15.83 5.27 -10.63
C ASN A 79 -14.82 4.46 -9.83
N GLU A 80 -14.20 3.49 -10.50
CA GLU A 80 -13.22 2.59 -9.91
C GLU A 80 -11.99 3.31 -9.32
N ASN A 81 -11.56 4.44 -9.90
CA ASN A 81 -10.43 5.20 -9.37
C ASN A 81 -10.77 5.85 -8.03
N THR A 82 -12.01 6.34 -7.89
CA THR A 82 -12.50 6.85 -6.61
C THR A 82 -12.58 5.72 -5.58
N LEU A 83 -13.00 4.51 -5.97
CA LEU A 83 -12.97 3.35 -5.08
C LEU A 83 -11.55 3.03 -4.59
N ILE A 84 -10.57 2.96 -5.49
CA ILE A 84 -9.16 2.74 -5.14
C ILE A 84 -8.64 3.80 -4.17
N GLN A 85 -9.00 5.07 -4.39
CA GLN A 85 -8.68 6.16 -3.46
C GLN A 85 -9.34 5.95 -2.09
N SER A 86 -10.63 5.63 -2.04
CA SER A 86 -11.37 5.38 -0.79
C SER A 86 -10.83 4.17 -0.03
N LEU A 87 -10.26 3.18 -0.71
CA LEU A 87 -9.60 2.02 -0.11
C LEU A 87 -8.17 2.33 0.38
N GLY A 88 -7.61 3.50 0.05
CA GLY A 88 -6.23 3.87 0.41
C GLY A 88 -5.18 3.17 -0.47
N LEU A 89 -5.55 2.76 -1.67
CA LEU A 89 -4.71 2.04 -2.64
C LEU A 89 -4.25 2.94 -3.80
N ASN A 90 -4.46 4.26 -3.71
CA ASN A 90 -4.12 5.24 -4.76
C ASN A 90 -2.70 5.80 -4.59
N SER A 91 -1.73 4.91 -4.44
CA SER A 91 -0.30 5.23 -4.31
C SER A 91 0.51 4.36 -5.26
N ASP A 92 1.71 4.83 -5.62
CA ASP A 92 2.65 4.03 -6.38
C ASP A 92 3.20 2.90 -5.49
N PRO A 93 3.05 1.63 -5.89
CA PRO A 93 3.46 0.51 -5.07
C PRO A 93 4.98 0.40 -4.90
N ASP A 94 5.78 0.84 -5.87
CA ASP A 94 7.24 0.83 -5.75
C ASP A 94 7.72 1.91 -4.77
N ILE A 95 7.13 3.11 -4.84
CA ILE A 95 7.39 4.19 -3.87
C ILE A 95 7.03 3.74 -2.45
N GLU A 96 5.90 3.06 -2.29
CA GLU A 96 5.44 2.62 -0.97
C GLU A 96 6.26 1.46 -0.40
N LEU A 97 6.70 0.53 -1.25
CA LEU A 97 7.64 -0.52 -0.84
C LEU A 97 8.98 0.04 -0.38
N GLU A 98 9.46 1.11 -1.01
CA GLU A 98 10.70 1.76 -0.59
C GLU A 98 10.55 2.44 0.77
N LYS A 99 9.46 3.18 1.01
CA LYS A 99 9.16 3.70 2.36
C LYS A 99 9.12 2.59 3.40
N ARG A 100 8.47 1.46 3.08
CA ARG A 100 8.38 0.28 3.97
C ARG A 100 9.77 -0.31 4.27
N ARG A 101 10.71 -0.24 3.33
CA ARG A 101 12.12 -0.62 3.55
C ARG A 101 12.81 0.36 4.48
N GLU A 102 12.74 1.66 4.18
CA GLU A 102 13.36 2.72 4.99
C GLU A 102 12.86 2.70 6.45
N GLU A 103 11.57 2.47 6.68
CA GLU A 103 10.97 2.36 8.02
C GLU A 103 11.52 1.18 8.80
N ARG A 104 11.71 0.03 8.13
CA ARG A 104 12.31 -1.16 8.75
C ARG A 104 13.78 -0.94 9.09
N GLU A 105 14.54 -0.32 8.19
CA GLU A 105 15.94 0.01 8.43
C GLU A 105 16.09 0.99 9.61
N LYS A 106 15.22 2.00 9.72
CA LYS A 106 15.20 2.93 10.86
C LYS A 106 14.86 2.21 12.17
N ALA A 107 13.84 1.35 12.17
CA ALA A 107 13.45 0.58 13.36
C ALA A 107 14.57 -0.38 13.82
N GLU A 108 15.28 -1.01 12.89
CA GLU A 108 16.44 -1.85 13.19
C GLU A 108 17.61 -1.03 13.75
N GLN A 109 17.86 0.16 13.22
CA GLN A 109 18.88 1.07 13.76
C GLN A 109 18.53 1.50 15.18
N GLU A 110 17.29 1.90 15.44
CA GLU A 110 16.81 2.29 16.77
C GLU A 110 16.88 1.15 17.78
N ALA A 111 16.53 -0.07 17.37
CA ALA A 111 16.62 -1.26 18.21
C ALA A 111 18.07 -1.65 18.55
N ASN A 112 19.02 -1.31 17.67
CA ASN A 112 20.45 -1.59 17.84
C ASN A 112 21.23 -0.43 18.49
N LEU A 113 20.58 0.69 18.80
CA LEU A 113 21.23 1.77 19.56
C LEU A 113 21.57 1.24 20.97
N PRO A 114 22.80 1.47 21.46
CA PRO A 114 23.10 1.20 22.85
C PRO A 114 22.15 2.03 23.73
N PRO A 115 21.71 1.50 24.89
CA PRO A 115 20.87 2.26 25.81
C PRO A 115 21.53 3.60 26.11
N PRO A 116 20.74 4.70 26.25
CA PRO A 116 21.27 6.01 26.57
C PRO A 116 22.29 5.90 27.70
N SER A 117 23.50 6.43 27.48
CA SER A 117 24.55 6.28 28.48
C SER A 117 24.11 7.07 29.73
N LEU A 118 24.23 6.48 30.92
CA LEU A 118 23.98 7.20 32.18
C LEU A 118 24.85 8.47 32.30
N LEU A 119 25.92 8.58 31.50
CA LEU A 119 26.81 9.72 31.42
C LEU A 119 26.23 10.91 30.66
N ASP A 120 25.22 10.70 29.80
CA ASP A 120 24.55 11.80 29.08
C ASP A 120 23.65 12.62 30.01
N ASP A 121 23.12 12.03 31.08
CA ASP A 121 22.38 12.73 32.14
C ASP A 121 23.27 13.64 32.99
N PHE A 122 24.55 13.29 33.16
CA PHE A 122 25.54 14.10 33.89
C PHE A 122 26.17 15.20 33.03
N ARG A 123 25.90 15.23 31.72
CA ARG A 123 26.45 16.22 30.78
C ARG A 123 25.59 17.48 30.65
N LYS A 124 24.43 17.53 31.31
CA LYS A 124 23.61 18.74 31.39
C LYS A 124 24.38 19.80 32.21
N PRO A 125 24.52 21.04 31.71
CA PRO A 125 25.13 22.11 32.46
C PRO A 125 24.36 22.32 33.77
N ILE A 126 25.09 22.42 34.88
CA ILE A 126 24.54 22.87 36.15
C ILE A 126 24.24 24.36 35.98
N GLU A 127 22.96 24.73 35.88
CA GLU A 127 22.49 26.12 36.02
C GLU A 127 22.58 26.58 37.48
#